data_AF-A0A972F0A5-F1
#
_entry.id   AF-A0A972F0A5-F1
#
_cell.length_a   1.000
_cell.length_b   1.000
_cell.length_c   1.000
_cell.angle_alpha   90.00
_cell.angle_beta   90.00
_cell.angle_gamma   90.00
#
_symmetry.space_group_name_H-M   'P 1'
#
loop_
_entity.id
_entity.type
_entity.pdbx_description
1 polymer ?
#
loop_
_entity_poly.entity_id
_entity_poly.type
_entity_poly.pdbx_seq_one_letter_code
_entity_poly.pdbx_strand_id
1 'polypeptide(L)'
;MKSTRERVLQTLLTNPNSTINALAEAVGINAVSVRHHLTSLQADNLVQSQEERHGVGRPRLVYSLTEKGAELFPTRYLKLINQLLVQLKNSMPKEELERLLVQIAVDLSAEFAKKIKHFPMEKKLDAIRVFLAQEGYVIEWEKQNAQYVITEITCPFYHISQKHPEVCMIDHAIFSSLLSLPVERVKCILTGDNHCSYLIQQN
;
A
#
# COMPACT_ATOMS: atom_id res chain seq x y z
N MET A 1 8.74 -24.34 -13.46
CA MET A 1 8.49 -25.11 -12.23
C MET A 1 8.25 -24.13 -11.09
N LYS A 2 7.18 -24.31 -10.30
CA LYS A 2 6.96 -23.45 -9.13
C LYS A 2 8.02 -23.72 -8.07
N SER A 3 8.54 -22.67 -7.43
CA SER A 3 9.52 -22.83 -6.34
C SER A 3 8.87 -23.49 -5.13
N THR A 4 9.67 -24.10 -4.23
CA THR A 4 9.15 -24.68 -2.98
C THR A 4 8.40 -23.63 -2.14
N ARG A 5 8.87 -22.38 -2.12
CA ARG A 5 8.19 -21.27 -1.43
C ARG A 5 6.82 -20.97 -2.02
N GLU A 6 6.71 -20.92 -3.35
CA GLU A 6 5.43 -20.73 -4.04
C GLU A 6 4.46 -21.88 -3.76
N ARG A 7 4.96 -23.12 -3.67
CA ARG A 7 4.13 -24.27 -3.30
C ARG A 7 3.62 -24.18 -1.86
N VAL A 8 4.47 -23.76 -0.91
CA VAL A 8 4.05 -23.50 0.48
C VAL A 8 2.97 -22.40 0.54
N LEU A 9 3.19 -21.27 -0.13
CA LEU A 9 2.20 -20.19 -0.19
C LEU A 9 0.88 -20.66 -0.81
N GLN A 10 0.95 -21.43 -1.90
CA GLN A 10 -0.23 -22.00 -2.56
C GLN A 10 -1.00 -22.95 -1.64
N THR A 11 -0.30 -23.80 -0.87
CA THR A 11 -0.93 -24.67 0.12
C THR A 11 -1.59 -23.87 1.23
N LEU A 12 -0.97 -22.80 1.71
CA LEU A 12 -1.54 -21.92 2.73
C LEU A 12 -2.75 -21.12 2.23
N LEU A 13 -2.80 -20.80 0.94
CA LEU A 13 -3.99 -20.18 0.33
C LEU A 13 -5.21 -21.11 0.41
N THR A 14 -5.03 -22.39 0.09
CA THR A 14 -6.14 -23.36 0.06
C THR A 14 -6.43 -23.97 1.42
N ASN A 15 -5.42 -24.08 2.29
CA ASN A 15 -5.50 -24.69 3.61
C ASN A 15 -4.90 -23.74 4.67
N PRO A 16 -5.64 -22.67 5.04
CA PRO A 16 -5.20 -21.78 6.10
C PRO A 16 -5.04 -22.54 7.43
N ASN A 17 -4.20 -22.03 8.32
CA ASN A 17 -3.90 -22.62 9.62
C ASN A 17 -3.27 -24.03 9.52
N SER A 18 -2.43 -24.25 8.50
CA SER A 18 -1.71 -25.51 8.33
C SER A 18 -0.53 -25.61 9.30
N THR A 19 -0.27 -26.82 9.83
CA THR A 19 0.94 -27.10 10.62
C THR A 19 2.16 -27.32 9.72
N ILE A 20 3.37 -27.26 10.28
CA ILE A 20 4.61 -27.59 9.54
C ILE A 20 4.53 -28.98 8.90
N ASN A 21 3.97 -29.96 9.60
CA ASN A 21 3.88 -31.33 9.10
C ASN A 21 2.91 -31.44 7.92
N ALA A 22 1.75 -30.77 8.00
CA ALA A 22 0.80 -30.73 6.89
C ALA A 22 1.39 -30.04 5.64
N LEU A 23 2.16 -28.96 5.84
CA LEU A 23 2.88 -28.27 4.76
C LEU A 23 3.99 -29.14 4.17
N ALA A 24 4.72 -29.88 5.00
CA ALA A 24 5.78 -30.81 4.58
C ALA A 24 5.22 -31.92 3.69
N GLU A 25 4.09 -32.51 4.10
CA GLU A 25 3.37 -33.51 3.32
C GLU A 25 2.87 -32.94 1.98
N ALA A 26 2.18 -31.80 2.02
CA ALA A 26 1.62 -31.17 0.81
C ALA A 26 2.67 -30.74 -0.21
N VAL A 27 3.86 -30.32 0.24
CA VAL A 27 4.96 -29.85 -0.61
C VAL A 27 5.97 -30.98 -0.90
N GLY A 28 5.84 -32.14 -0.27
CA GLY A 28 6.71 -33.30 -0.50
C GLY A 28 8.17 -33.06 -0.09
N ILE A 29 8.39 -32.31 0.99
CA ILE A 29 9.71 -32.04 1.57
C ILE A 29 9.68 -32.26 3.08
N ASN A 30 10.84 -32.36 3.73
CA ASN A 30 10.89 -32.57 5.18
C ASN A 30 10.47 -31.30 5.98
N ALA A 31 10.07 -31.50 7.23
CA ALA A 31 9.62 -30.44 8.13
C ALA A 31 10.70 -29.37 8.43
N VAL A 32 11.98 -29.73 8.41
CA VAL A 32 13.08 -28.77 8.65
C VAL A 32 13.19 -27.79 7.48
N SER A 33 13.13 -28.29 6.25
CA SER A 33 13.13 -27.47 5.04
C SER A 33 11.91 -26.55 4.98
N VAL A 34 10.71 -27.05 5.36
CA VAL A 34 9.51 -26.20 5.48
C VAL A 34 9.72 -25.09 6.50
N ARG A 35 10.25 -25.42 7.69
CA ARG A 35 10.53 -24.42 8.73
C ARG A 35 11.48 -23.33 8.25
N HIS A 36 12.52 -23.71 7.50
CA HIS A 36 13.43 -22.75 6.88
C HIS A 36 12.71 -21.81 5.90
N HIS A 37 11.85 -22.36 5.03
CA HIS A 37 11.04 -21.55 4.11
C HIS A 37 10.05 -20.64 4.83
N LEU A 38 9.35 -21.14 5.85
CA LEU A 38 8.43 -20.34 6.67
C LEU A 38 9.14 -19.19 7.36
N THR A 39 10.34 -19.42 7.89
CA THR A 39 11.13 -18.35 8.53
C THR A 39 11.43 -17.21 7.56
N SER A 40 11.82 -17.52 6.32
CA SER A 40 12.02 -16.50 5.28
C SER A 40 10.71 -15.80 4.91
N LEU A 41 9.63 -16.55 4.71
CA LEU A 41 8.32 -15.99 4.33
C LEU A 41 7.73 -15.10 5.44
N GLN A 42 7.99 -15.42 6.71
CA GLN A 42 7.63 -14.58 7.85
C GLN A 42 8.48 -13.30 7.89
N ALA A 43 9.78 -13.39 7.62
CA ALA A 43 10.64 -12.21 7.50
C ALA A 43 10.19 -11.26 6.36
N ASP A 44 9.67 -11.83 5.27
CA ASP A 44 9.10 -11.07 4.14
C ASP A 44 7.66 -10.55 4.42
N ASN A 45 7.10 -10.85 5.60
CA ASN A 45 5.72 -10.57 6.02
C ASN A 45 4.65 -11.18 5.09
N LEU A 46 4.91 -12.35 4.51
CA LEU A 46 3.97 -13.08 3.64
C LEU A 46 3.18 -14.15 4.38
N VAL A 47 3.71 -14.63 5.51
CA VAL A 47 3.11 -15.67 6.34
C VAL A 47 3.15 -15.21 7.79
N GLN A 48 2.12 -15.57 8.55
CA GLN A 48 2.05 -15.39 10.00
C GLN A 48 1.83 -16.74 10.68
N SER A 49 2.11 -16.78 11.98
CA SER A 49 1.93 -17.99 12.80
C SER A 49 1.12 -17.69 14.05
N GLN A 50 0.27 -18.62 14.44
CA GLN A 50 -0.54 -18.55 15.65
C GLN A 50 -0.39 -19.84 16.46
N GLU A 51 -0.42 -19.73 17.78
CA GLU A 51 -0.57 -20.90 18.65
C GLU A 51 -2.02 -21.37 18.66
N GLU A 52 -2.22 -22.64 18.31
CA GLU A 52 -3.51 -23.32 18.34
C GLU A 52 -3.51 -24.39 19.44
N ARG A 53 -4.45 -24.28 20.37
CA ARG A 53 -4.70 -25.33 21.38
C ARG A 53 -5.42 -26.48 20.72
N HIS A 54 -4.88 -27.69 20.90
CA HIS A 54 -5.51 -28.91 20.40
C HIS A 54 -5.44 -29.98 21.48
N GLY A 55 -6.55 -30.18 22.20
CA GLY A 55 -6.64 -31.14 23.31
C GLY A 55 -5.75 -30.76 24.51
N VAL A 56 -5.28 -31.78 25.23
CA VAL A 56 -4.40 -31.63 26.39
C VAL A 56 -2.94 -31.64 25.93
N GLY A 57 -2.19 -30.58 26.22
CA GLY A 57 -0.77 -30.47 25.88
C GLY A 57 -0.34 -29.07 25.50
N ARG A 58 0.89 -28.95 24.99
CA ARG A 58 1.43 -27.68 24.49
C ARG A 58 0.70 -27.27 23.20
N PRO A 59 0.28 -26.00 23.06
CA PRO A 59 -0.25 -25.50 21.79
C PRO A 59 0.72 -25.78 20.63
N ARG A 60 0.15 -26.07 19.46
CA ARG A 60 0.92 -26.23 18.22
C ARG A 60 0.95 -24.92 17.45
N LEU A 61 1.96 -24.71 16.63
CA LEU A 61 1.97 -23.59 15.69
C LEU A 61 1.24 -23.96 14.40
N VAL A 62 0.32 -23.09 14.00
CA VAL A 62 -0.34 -23.10 12.70
C VAL A 62 0.05 -21.85 11.92
N TYR A 63 0.09 -21.97 10.60
CA TYR A 63 0.56 -20.91 9.70
C TYR A 63 -0.55 -20.52 8.73
N SER A 64 -0.63 -19.24 8.40
CA SER A 64 -1.58 -18.67 7.44
C SER A 64 -0.93 -17.53 6.66
N LEU A 65 -1.49 -17.19 5.51
CA LEU A 65 -1.04 -16.01 4.76
C LEU A 65 -1.36 -14.74 5.56
N THR A 66 -0.47 -13.76 5.50
CA THR A 66 -0.82 -12.37 5.83
C THR A 66 -1.64 -11.77 4.68
N GLU A 67 -2.14 -10.54 4.86
CA GLU A 67 -2.75 -9.78 3.76
C GLU A 67 -1.78 -9.64 2.57
N LYS A 68 -0.55 -9.19 2.83
CA LYS A 68 0.53 -9.12 1.84
C LYS A 68 0.81 -10.47 1.15
N GLY A 69 0.71 -11.57 1.88
CA GLY A 69 0.86 -12.93 1.32
C GLY A 69 -0.30 -13.33 0.41
N ALA A 70 -1.52 -12.97 0.77
CA ALA A 70 -2.72 -13.24 -0.03
C ALA A 70 -2.74 -12.43 -1.33
N GLU A 71 -2.20 -11.21 -1.34
CA GLU A 71 -2.09 -10.35 -2.53
C GLU A 71 -1.18 -10.89 -3.63
N LEU A 72 -0.33 -11.88 -3.33
CA LEU A 72 0.48 -12.58 -4.35
C LEU A 72 -0.38 -13.46 -5.29
N PHE A 73 -1.64 -13.69 -4.94
CA PHE A 73 -2.57 -14.46 -5.75
C PHE A 73 -3.50 -13.55 -6.56
N PRO A 74 -4.10 -14.03 -7.66
CA PRO A 74 -4.94 -13.19 -8.50
C PRO A 74 -6.10 -12.56 -7.73
N THR A 75 -6.11 -11.23 -7.67
CA THR A 75 -7.21 -10.45 -7.09
C THR A 75 -8.05 -9.79 -8.19
N ARG A 76 -9.27 -9.36 -7.86
CA ARG A 76 -10.16 -8.60 -8.76
C ARG A 76 -10.48 -7.20 -8.23
N TYR A 77 -9.68 -6.70 -7.28
CA TYR A 77 -9.92 -5.42 -6.62
C TYR A 77 -9.93 -4.27 -7.62
N LEU A 78 -8.98 -4.21 -8.56
CA LEU A 78 -8.95 -3.17 -9.58
C LEU A 78 -10.26 -3.13 -10.39
N LYS A 79 -10.82 -4.30 -10.76
CA LYS A 79 -12.10 -4.36 -11.49
C LYS A 79 -13.27 -3.88 -10.62
N LEU A 80 -13.32 -4.32 -9.37
CA LEU A 80 -14.36 -3.92 -8.42
C LEU A 80 -14.32 -2.41 -8.15
N ILE A 81 -13.14 -1.84 -7.89
CA ILE A 81 -12.98 -0.41 -7.60
C ILE A 81 -13.35 0.45 -8.81
N ASN A 82 -12.95 0.06 -10.02
CA ASN A 82 -13.41 0.75 -11.23
C ASN A 82 -14.94 0.75 -11.33
N GLN A 83 -15.59 -0.39 -11.09
CA GLN A 83 -17.06 -0.48 -11.11
C GLN A 83 -17.69 0.38 -10.01
N LEU A 84 -17.15 0.36 -8.80
CA LEU A 84 -17.62 1.16 -7.68
C LEU A 84 -17.55 2.66 -7.98
N LEU A 85 -16.41 3.15 -8.48
CA LEU A 85 -16.24 4.56 -8.84
C LEU A 85 -17.18 4.98 -9.97
N VAL A 86 -17.48 4.10 -10.94
CA VAL A 86 -18.52 4.36 -11.94
C VAL A 86 -19.89 4.50 -11.28
N GLN A 87 -20.26 3.60 -10.37
CA GLN A 87 -21.56 3.69 -9.69
C GLN A 87 -21.67 4.94 -8.81
N LEU A 88 -20.62 5.28 -8.06
CA LEU A 88 -20.58 6.49 -7.23
C LEU A 88 -20.79 7.74 -8.09
N LYS A 89 -20.07 7.86 -9.22
CA LYS A 89 -20.26 8.97 -10.17
C LYS A 89 -21.68 9.10 -10.70
N ASN A 90 -22.39 7.98 -10.86
CA ASN A 90 -23.77 7.98 -11.33
C ASN A 90 -24.78 8.28 -10.21
N SER A 91 -24.42 8.06 -8.95
CA SER A 91 -25.35 8.14 -7.82
C SER A 91 -25.25 9.44 -7.00
N MET A 92 -24.18 10.23 -7.16
CA MET A 92 -24.00 11.47 -6.39
C MET A 92 -23.40 12.62 -7.23
N PRO A 93 -23.60 13.87 -6.82
CA PRO A 93 -22.95 15.03 -7.44
C PRO A 93 -21.43 14.92 -7.40
N LYS A 94 -20.78 15.52 -8.40
CA LYS A 94 -19.32 15.52 -8.53
C LYS A 94 -18.63 16.06 -7.27
N GLU A 95 -19.14 17.16 -6.72
CA GLU A 95 -18.57 17.84 -5.55
C GLU A 95 -18.66 16.99 -4.28
N GLU A 96 -19.61 16.06 -4.22
CA GLU A 96 -19.72 15.10 -3.10
C GLU A 96 -18.68 13.99 -3.23
N LEU A 97 -18.48 13.46 -4.44
CA LEU A 97 -17.41 12.50 -4.71
C LEU A 97 -16.02 13.09 -4.45
N GLU A 98 -15.78 14.32 -4.90
CA GLU A 98 -14.51 15.02 -4.67
C GLU A 98 -14.26 15.23 -3.17
N ARG A 99 -15.28 15.64 -2.41
CA ARG A 99 -15.20 15.75 -0.95
C ARG A 99 -14.89 14.41 -0.29
N LEU A 100 -15.49 13.32 -0.76
CA LEU A 100 -15.22 11.98 -0.26
C LEU A 100 -13.75 11.58 -0.48
N LEU A 101 -13.21 11.82 -1.69
CA LEU A 101 -11.81 11.53 -2.01
C LEU A 101 -10.83 12.37 -1.18
N VAL A 102 -11.13 13.65 -0.96
CA VAL A 102 -10.34 14.51 -0.08
C VAL A 102 -10.41 14.02 1.38
N GLN A 103 -11.57 13.60 1.86
CA GLN A 103 -11.70 13.08 3.22
C GLN A 103 -10.88 11.80 3.41
N ILE A 104 -10.88 10.89 2.43
CA ILE A 104 -10.03 9.69 2.44
C ILE A 104 -8.54 10.08 2.60
N ALA A 105 -8.07 11.06 1.84
CA ALA A 105 -6.69 11.56 1.94
C ALA A 105 -6.36 12.15 3.32
N VAL A 106 -7.29 12.92 3.90
CA VAL A 106 -7.12 13.49 5.24
C VAL A 106 -7.05 12.38 6.29
N ASP A 107 -7.93 11.39 6.22
CA ASP A 107 -7.98 10.29 7.18
C ASP A 107 -6.72 9.42 7.11
N LEU A 108 -6.24 9.11 5.89
CA LEU A 108 -4.99 8.37 5.67
C LEU A 108 -3.77 9.09 6.26
N SER A 109 -3.75 10.42 6.19
CA SER A 109 -2.59 11.23 6.60
C SER A 109 -2.68 11.80 8.02
N ALA A 110 -3.83 11.72 8.69
CA ALA A 110 -4.14 12.46 9.92
C ALA A 110 -3.14 12.23 11.06
N GLU A 111 -2.85 10.97 11.39
CA GLU A 111 -1.93 10.62 12.47
C GLU A 111 -0.47 10.99 12.13
N PHE A 112 -0.10 10.87 10.86
CA PHE A 112 1.23 11.25 10.41
C PHE A 112 1.42 12.78 10.38
N ALA A 113 0.41 13.52 9.94
CA ALA A 113 0.38 14.99 9.94
C ALA A 113 0.67 15.56 11.33
N LYS A 114 0.05 14.99 12.37
CA LYS A 114 0.28 15.38 13.78
C LYS A 114 1.75 15.19 14.19
N LYS A 115 2.37 14.08 13.79
CA LYS A 115 3.76 13.74 14.15
C LYS A 115 4.78 14.69 13.53
N ILE A 116 4.57 15.11 12.28
CA ILE A 116 5.52 15.95 11.53
C ILE A 116 5.23 17.45 11.61
N LYS A 117 4.15 17.86 12.29
CA LYS A 117 3.65 19.24 12.31
C LYS A 117 4.73 20.29 12.54
N HIS A 118 5.61 20.05 13.51
CA HIS A 118 6.67 20.98 13.95
C HIS A 118 8.03 20.73 13.28
N PHE A 119 8.11 19.82 12.31
CA PHE A 119 9.37 19.57 11.62
C PHE A 119 9.73 20.75 10.70
N PRO A 120 11.01 21.14 10.61
CA PRO A 120 11.50 22.02 9.56
C PRO A 120 11.17 21.45 8.17
N MET A 121 11.02 22.31 7.16
CA MET A 121 10.51 21.93 5.82
C MET A 121 11.21 20.71 5.22
N GLU A 122 12.54 20.73 5.14
CA GLU A 122 13.31 19.64 4.51
C GLU A 122 13.16 18.32 5.29
N LYS A 123 13.23 18.38 6.63
CA LYS A 123 12.99 17.21 7.49
C LYS A 123 11.54 16.69 7.36
N LYS A 124 10.59 17.59 7.15
CA LYS A 124 9.18 17.24 6.90
C LYS A 124 9.05 16.51 5.56
N LEU A 125 9.68 16.99 4.50
CA LEU A 125 9.70 16.36 3.18
C LEU A 125 10.34 14.97 3.20
N ASP A 126 11.45 14.81 3.92
CA ASP A 126 12.08 13.50 4.12
C ASP A 126 11.15 12.52 4.85
N ALA A 127 10.44 13.00 5.88
CA ALA A 127 9.47 12.19 6.61
C ALA A 127 8.28 11.80 5.71
N ILE A 128 7.76 12.73 4.89
CA ILE A 128 6.69 12.48 3.92
C ILE A 128 7.12 11.42 2.91
N ARG A 129 8.35 11.47 2.39
CA ARG A 129 8.89 10.44 1.48
C ARG A 129 8.85 9.05 2.12
N VAL A 130 9.31 8.92 3.36
CA VAL A 130 9.31 7.63 4.09
C VAL A 130 7.90 7.13 4.34
N PHE A 131 6.97 8.01 4.72
CA PHE A 131 5.57 7.65 4.93
C PHE A 131 4.90 7.18 3.64
N LEU A 132 5.01 7.94 2.55
CA LEU A 132 4.35 7.59 1.30
C LEU A 132 4.96 6.33 0.65
N ALA A 133 6.24 6.02 0.92
CA ALA A 133 6.82 4.74 0.54
C ALA A 133 6.11 3.53 1.18
N GLN A 134 5.55 3.69 2.40
CA GLN A 134 4.74 2.65 3.05
C GLN A 134 3.37 2.50 2.38
N GLU A 135 2.84 3.59 1.83
CA GLU A 135 1.58 3.64 1.07
C GLU A 135 1.76 3.25 -0.42
N GLY A 136 2.96 2.81 -0.82
CA GLY A 136 3.25 2.33 -2.18
C GLY A 136 3.63 3.42 -3.19
N TYR A 137 3.86 4.65 -2.74
CA TYR A 137 4.41 5.71 -3.59
C TYR A 137 5.93 5.60 -3.70
N VAL A 138 6.46 6.14 -4.78
CA VAL A 138 7.88 6.50 -4.87
C VAL A 138 7.94 7.97 -5.20
N ILE A 139 8.47 8.78 -4.28
CA ILE A 139 8.61 10.22 -4.47
C ILE A 139 10.06 10.67 -4.23
N GLU A 140 10.45 11.72 -4.93
CA GLU A 140 11.64 12.51 -4.63
C GLU A 140 11.24 13.96 -4.46
N TRP A 141 12.06 14.73 -3.74
CA TRP A 141 11.87 16.16 -3.62
C TRP A 141 13.19 16.90 -3.85
N GLU A 142 13.09 18.09 -4.40
CA GLU A 142 14.25 18.96 -4.58
C GLU A 142 13.88 20.41 -4.27
N LYS A 143 14.91 21.19 -3.92
CA LYS A 143 14.79 22.62 -3.73
C LYS A 143 15.31 23.33 -4.98
N GLN A 144 14.43 23.96 -5.72
CA GLN A 144 14.77 24.79 -6.87
C GLN A 144 14.68 26.26 -6.44
N ASN A 145 15.83 26.94 -6.31
CA ASN A 145 15.93 28.29 -5.78
C ASN A 145 15.33 28.40 -4.36
N ALA A 146 14.19 29.09 -4.23
CA ALA A 146 13.43 29.26 -3.00
C ALA A 146 12.15 28.40 -2.95
N GLN A 147 11.93 27.53 -3.94
CA GLN A 147 10.73 26.69 -4.02
C GLN A 147 11.10 25.21 -3.84
N TYR A 148 10.14 24.43 -3.36
CA TYR A 148 10.29 22.99 -3.22
C TYR A 148 9.37 22.29 -4.23
N VAL A 149 9.92 21.30 -4.92
CA VAL A 149 9.19 20.50 -5.91
C VAL A 149 9.22 19.05 -5.45
N ILE A 150 8.05 18.42 -5.36
CA ILE A 150 7.91 16.98 -5.17
C ILE A 150 7.67 16.36 -6.54
N THR A 151 8.44 15.34 -6.89
CA THR A 151 8.22 14.50 -8.07
C THR A 151 7.76 13.13 -7.64
N GLU A 152 6.56 12.77 -8.08
CA GLU A 152 5.96 11.46 -7.85
C GLU A 152 6.33 10.52 -9.00
N ILE A 153 7.33 9.68 -8.74
CA ILE A 153 7.88 8.71 -9.70
C ILE A 153 6.89 7.56 -9.91
N THR A 154 6.25 7.10 -8.83
CA THR A 154 5.24 6.03 -8.86
C THR A 154 4.06 6.40 -7.99
N CYS A 155 2.87 6.37 -8.59
CA CYS A 155 1.57 6.53 -7.95
C CYS A 155 0.93 5.15 -7.76
N PRO A 156 0.57 4.72 -6.54
CA PRO A 156 -0.13 3.45 -6.32
C PRO A 156 -1.51 3.43 -6.98
N PHE A 157 -2.08 4.59 -7.29
CA PHE A 157 -3.40 4.72 -7.90
C PHE A 157 -3.38 4.89 -9.42
N TYR A 158 -2.20 4.92 -10.07
CA TYR A 158 -2.06 5.20 -11.51
C TYR A 158 -3.03 4.44 -12.42
N HIS A 159 -3.21 3.13 -12.19
CA HIS A 159 -4.11 2.30 -13.01
C HIS A 159 -5.59 2.66 -12.85
N ILE A 160 -6.01 3.14 -11.67
CA ILE A 160 -7.36 3.66 -11.46
C ILE A 160 -7.48 5.05 -12.08
N SER A 161 -6.49 5.92 -11.84
CA SER A 161 -6.53 7.33 -12.25
C SER A 161 -6.64 7.52 -13.77
N GLN A 162 -6.19 6.56 -14.58
CA GLN A 162 -6.40 6.59 -16.04
C GLN A 162 -7.88 6.64 -16.45
N LYS A 163 -8.77 5.99 -15.70
CA LYS A 163 -10.22 6.00 -15.95
C LYS A 163 -10.99 6.92 -15.01
N HIS A 164 -10.35 7.26 -13.89
CA HIS A 164 -10.92 8.05 -12.81
C HIS A 164 -9.95 9.15 -12.37
N PRO A 165 -9.69 10.18 -13.21
CA PRO A 165 -8.72 11.23 -12.90
C PRO A 165 -9.02 11.99 -11.59
N GLU A 166 -10.28 11.99 -11.16
CA GLU A 166 -10.72 12.50 -9.86
C GLU A 166 -9.94 11.89 -8.67
N VAL A 167 -9.45 10.65 -8.79
CA VAL A 167 -8.68 9.97 -7.75
C VAL A 167 -7.34 10.66 -7.46
N CYS A 168 -6.77 11.38 -8.43
CA CYS A 168 -5.56 12.18 -8.20
C CYS A 168 -5.74 13.33 -7.19
N MET A 169 -6.98 13.64 -6.79
CA MET A 169 -7.23 14.58 -5.69
C MET A 169 -6.72 14.04 -4.35
N ILE A 170 -6.59 12.72 -4.21
CA ILE A 170 -6.03 12.10 -3.00
C ILE A 170 -4.59 12.57 -2.79
N ASP A 171 -3.75 12.48 -3.82
CA ASP A 171 -2.34 12.86 -3.75
C ASP A 171 -2.20 14.35 -3.37
N HIS A 172 -2.96 15.21 -4.05
CA HIS A 172 -2.99 16.65 -3.79
C HIS A 172 -3.40 16.97 -2.34
N ALA A 173 -4.45 16.31 -1.84
CA ALA A 173 -4.95 16.50 -0.49
C ALA A 173 -3.96 15.97 0.58
N ILE A 174 -3.32 14.82 0.33
CA ILE A 174 -2.26 14.28 1.20
C ILE A 174 -1.11 15.28 1.32
N PHE A 175 -0.55 15.76 0.20
CA PHE A 175 0.56 16.70 0.22
C PHE A 175 0.17 18.01 0.93
N SER A 176 -0.99 18.57 0.59
CA SER A 176 -1.49 19.80 1.21
C SER A 176 -1.68 19.66 2.72
N SER A 177 -2.27 18.54 3.16
CA SER A 177 -2.50 18.21 4.57
C SER A 177 -1.20 18.08 5.35
N LEU A 178 -0.27 17.27 4.84
CA LEU A 178 1.01 16.97 5.51
C LEU A 178 1.91 18.21 5.60
N LEU A 179 1.95 19.02 4.55
CA LEU A 179 2.76 20.24 4.50
C LEU A 179 2.12 21.41 5.25
N SER A 180 0.79 21.40 5.38
CA SER A 180 -0.02 22.55 5.83
C SER A 180 0.21 23.79 4.93
N LEU A 181 0.43 23.55 3.64
CA LEU A 181 0.67 24.57 2.62
C LEU A 181 -0.07 24.16 1.33
N PRO A 182 -0.50 25.14 0.51
CA PRO A 182 -1.03 24.83 -0.81
C PRO A 182 0.07 24.22 -1.68
N VAL A 183 -0.31 23.18 -2.42
CA VAL A 183 0.53 22.60 -3.48
C VAL A 183 -0.15 22.75 -4.83
N GLU A 184 0.64 22.97 -5.87
CA GLU A 184 0.15 23.10 -7.23
C GLU A 184 0.75 21.98 -8.08
N ARG A 185 -0.10 21.24 -8.80
CA ARG A 185 0.38 20.22 -9.73
C ARG A 185 0.86 20.89 -11.02
N VAL A 186 2.16 20.82 -11.29
CA VAL A 186 2.81 21.45 -12.45
C VAL A 186 3.09 20.49 -13.60
N LYS A 187 3.15 19.18 -13.32
CA LYS A 187 3.25 18.10 -14.32
C LYS A 187 2.31 16.97 -13.98
N CYS A 188 1.81 16.27 -14.98
CA CYS A 188 0.88 15.15 -14.80
C CYS A 188 1.12 14.05 -15.82
N ILE A 189 1.34 12.83 -15.32
CA ILE A 189 1.52 11.65 -16.18
C ILE A 189 0.28 11.38 -17.06
N LEU A 190 -0.91 11.75 -16.58
CA LEU A 190 -2.16 11.59 -17.35
C LEU A 190 -2.27 12.56 -18.52
N THR A 191 -1.45 13.62 -18.56
CA THR A 191 -1.40 14.61 -19.66
C THR A 191 -0.18 14.45 -20.56
N GLY A 192 0.61 13.38 -20.39
CA GLY A 192 1.74 13.04 -21.25
C GLY A 192 3.13 13.35 -20.69
N ASP A 193 3.22 13.83 -19.44
CA ASP A 193 4.52 13.91 -18.74
C ASP A 193 5.03 12.53 -18.32
N ASN A 194 6.31 12.42 -17.99
CA ASN A 194 6.88 11.17 -17.46
C ASN A 194 6.43 10.89 -16.02
N HIS A 195 6.20 11.95 -15.23
CA HIS A 195 5.89 11.89 -13.81
C HIS A 195 4.93 13.02 -13.42
N CYS A 196 4.22 12.85 -12.30
CA CYS A 196 3.51 13.97 -11.67
C CYS A 196 4.52 14.79 -10.87
N SER A 197 4.39 16.12 -10.90
CA SER A 197 5.20 17.02 -10.06
C SER A 197 4.33 18.06 -9.40
N TYR A 198 4.65 18.37 -8.15
CA TYR A 198 3.91 19.30 -7.30
C TYR A 198 4.84 20.38 -6.78
N LEU A 199 4.50 21.63 -7.05
CA LEU A 199 5.19 22.82 -6.54
C LEU A 199 4.57 23.22 -5.20
N ILE A 200 5.41 23.37 -4.18
CA ILE A 200 4.97 23.82 -2.85
C ILE A 200 4.99 25.34 -2.84
N GLN A 201 3.81 25.94 -2.69
CA GLN A 201 3.67 27.40 -2.63
C GLN A 201 4.08 27.87 -1.23
N GLN A 202 5.21 28.57 -1.14
CA GLN A 202 5.65 29.21 0.10
C GLN A 202 4.99 30.59 0.21
N ASN A 203 4.34 30.88 1.34
CA ASN A 203 3.92 32.24 1.67
C ASN A 203 5.13 33.15 1.91
#